data_AF-A0A2A2KQ20-F1
#
_entry.id   AF-A0A2A2KQ20-F1
#
_cell.length_a   1.000
_cell.length_b   1.000
_cell.length_c   1.000
_cell.angle_alpha   90.00
_cell.angle_beta   90.00
_cell.angle_gamma   90.00
#
_symmetry.space_group_name_H-M   'P 1'
#
loop_
_entity.id
_entity.type
_entity.pdbx_description
1 polymer ?
#
loop_
_entity_poly.entity_id
_entity_poly.type
_entity_poly.pdbx_seq_one_letter_code
_entity_poly.pdbx_strand_id
1 'polypeptide(L)'
;MRVQGIARVLEDSDYLQVKSTCLDHQDWVQVYTKKEISIWSQLLPNSCYNMIKASAIYKDIPPDIVFDVLQDSEYRSKWDKYMTKQDYPPNKNHVRGNVILSGYYIRAKGDGSEVFYVSHVDPRGKLPTWFVNRIDMPRIDLKKCERSEERQEIVDESKAAPGKESDNEED
;
A
#
# COMPACT_ATOMS: atom_id res chain seq x y z
N MET A 1 29.20 2.28 -6.84
CA MET A 1 28.84 2.25 -5.40
C MET A 1 27.67 3.19 -5.18
N ARG A 2 26.52 2.71 -4.68
CA ARG A 2 25.37 3.57 -4.34
C ARG A 2 25.68 4.32 -3.05
N VAL A 3 25.66 5.65 -3.08
CA VAL A 3 25.83 6.48 -1.89
C VAL A 3 24.52 6.44 -1.09
N GLN A 4 24.55 5.87 0.11
CA GLN A 4 23.41 5.88 1.02
C GLN A 4 23.20 7.30 1.58
N GLY A 5 21.97 7.80 1.56
CA GLY A 5 21.59 9.02 2.29
C GLY A 5 21.48 10.32 1.47
N ILE A 6 21.65 10.27 0.14
CA ILE A 6 21.37 11.42 -0.73
C ILE A 6 20.03 11.21 -1.43
N ALA A 7 19.10 12.14 -1.23
CA ALA A 7 17.84 12.15 -1.97
C ALA A 7 18.13 12.37 -3.46
N ARG A 8 17.64 11.47 -4.30
CA ARG A 8 17.72 11.58 -5.76
C ARG A 8 16.42 11.13 -6.38
N VAL A 9 16.16 11.63 -7.58
CA VAL A 9 15.05 11.15 -8.42
C VAL A 9 15.37 9.72 -8.88
N LEU A 10 14.35 8.87 -8.92
CA LEU A 10 14.49 7.51 -9.46
C LEU A 10 14.66 7.58 -10.98
N GLU A 11 15.59 6.79 -11.50
CA GLU A 11 15.84 6.66 -12.94
C GLU A 11 15.18 5.38 -13.46
N ASP A 12 15.02 5.26 -14.78
CA ASP A 12 14.47 4.07 -15.44
C ASP A 12 15.16 2.77 -15.00
N SER A 13 16.47 2.82 -14.75
CA SER A 13 17.23 1.69 -14.24
C SER A 13 16.78 1.21 -12.86
N ASP A 14 16.33 2.12 -11.99
CA ASP A 14 15.79 1.79 -10.67
C ASP A 14 14.42 1.12 -10.79
N TYR A 15 13.56 1.61 -11.70
CA TYR A 15 12.27 0.99 -11.99
C TYR A 15 12.43 -0.42 -12.55
N LEU A 16 13.38 -0.61 -13.47
CA LEU A 16 13.68 -1.93 -14.02
C LEU A 16 14.21 -2.89 -12.95
N GLN A 17 15.02 -2.39 -12.02
CA GLN A 17 15.49 -3.20 -10.90
C GLN A 17 14.32 -3.64 -10.01
N VAL A 18 13.44 -2.71 -9.60
CA VAL A 18 12.26 -3.03 -8.79
C VAL A 18 11.37 -4.04 -9.50
N LYS A 19 11.11 -3.85 -10.79
CA LYS A 19 10.35 -4.80 -11.61
C LYS A 19 10.99 -6.19 -11.64
N SER A 20 12.31 -6.27 -11.84
CA SER A 20 13.05 -7.53 -11.82
C SER A 20 12.93 -8.21 -10.45
N THR A 21 13.14 -7.46 -9.36
CA THR A 21 12.97 -7.93 -7.99
C THR A 21 11.55 -8.44 -7.70
N CYS A 22 10.53 -7.81 -8.28
CA CYS A 22 9.14 -8.26 -8.16
C CYS A 22 8.89 -9.59 -8.88
N LEU A 23 9.43 -9.75 -10.09
CA LEU A 23 9.16 -10.90 -10.97
C LEU A 23 10.05 -12.12 -10.73
N ASP A 24 11.27 -11.91 -10.22
CA ASP A 24 12.21 -12.99 -9.93
C ASP A 24 11.97 -13.57 -8.53
N HIS A 25 11.97 -14.90 -8.44
CA HIS A 25 11.71 -15.65 -7.21
C HIS A 25 12.85 -16.60 -6.83
N GLN A 26 13.95 -16.69 -7.58
CA GLN A 26 15.00 -17.71 -7.36
C GLN A 26 15.63 -17.63 -5.96
N ASP A 27 15.95 -16.42 -5.49
CA ASP A 27 16.62 -16.21 -4.19
C ASP A 27 15.65 -15.85 -3.06
N TRP A 28 14.35 -16.03 -3.29
CA TRP A 28 13.30 -15.63 -2.37
C TRP A 28 12.70 -16.82 -1.64
N VAL A 29 12.62 -16.75 -0.31
CA VAL A 29 11.93 -17.76 0.48
C VAL A 29 10.45 -17.40 0.54
N GLN A 30 9.60 -18.26 0.01
CA GLN A 30 8.15 -18.08 0.12
C GLN A 30 7.69 -18.40 1.55
N VAL A 31 7.25 -17.37 2.28
CA VAL A 31 6.88 -17.48 3.69
C VAL A 31 5.37 -17.66 3.90
N TYR A 32 4.58 -17.28 2.90
CA TYR A 32 3.13 -17.43 2.95
C TYR A 32 2.56 -17.55 1.54
N THR A 33 1.59 -18.43 1.37
CA THR A 33 0.72 -18.42 0.20
C THR A 33 -0.67 -18.88 0.59
N LYS A 34 -1.67 -18.10 0.21
CA LYS A 34 -3.08 -18.46 0.43
C LYS A 34 -3.94 -17.75 -0.60
N LYS A 35 -4.70 -18.53 -1.36
CA LYS A 35 -5.55 -18.06 -2.46
C LYS A 35 -4.75 -17.20 -3.45
N GLU A 36 -5.17 -15.97 -3.71
CA GLU A 36 -4.56 -15.00 -4.62
C GLU A 36 -3.41 -14.19 -4.01
N ILE A 37 -3.01 -14.46 -2.76
CA ILE A 37 -1.94 -13.71 -2.06
C ILE A 37 -0.73 -14.61 -1.81
N SER A 38 0.45 -14.12 -2.17
CA SER A 38 1.73 -14.77 -1.89
C SER A 38 2.74 -13.78 -1.34
N ILE A 39 3.54 -14.23 -0.38
CA ILE A 39 4.52 -13.41 0.32
C ILE A 39 5.85 -14.15 0.35
N TRP A 40 6.91 -13.41 0.04
CA TRP A 40 8.28 -13.85 0.07
C TRP A 40 9.13 -12.96 0.97
N SER A 41 10.17 -13.56 1.54
CA SER A 41 11.18 -12.90 2.35
C SER A 41 12.56 -13.28 1.84
N GLN A 42 13.47 -12.31 1.82
CA GLN A 42 14.86 -12.50 1.44
C GLN A 42 15.76 -11.74 2.41
N LEU A 43 16.72 -12.43 3.02
CA LEU A 43 17.79 -11.79 3.77
C LEU A 43 18.87 -11.31 2.79
N LEU A 44 19.15 -10.01 2.79
CA LEU A 44 20.22 -9.46 1.96
C LEU A 44 21.57 -9.57 2.69
N PRO A 45 22.67 -9.96 2.02
CA PRO A 45 23.98 -10.14 2.66
C PRO A 45 24.49 -8.90 3.41
N ASN A 46 24.11 -7.71 2.96
CA ASN A 46 24.53 -6.42 3.52
C ASN A 46 23.50 -5.79 4.47
N SER A 47 22.47 -6.53 4.89
CA SER A 47 21.39 -6.05 5.74
C SER A 47 21.07 -7.06 6.83
N CYS A 48 20.88 -6.60 8.06
CA CYS A 48 20.33 -7.41 9.13
C CYS A 48 18.80 -7.54 9.03
N TYR A 49 18.14 -6.64 8.30
CA TYR A 49 16.70 -6.68 8.03
C TYR A 49 16.40 -7.44 6.74
N ASN A 50 15.35 -8.25 6.78
CA ASN A 50 14.83 -8.90 5.60
C ASN A 50 14.20 -7.88 4.65
N MET A 51 14.31 -8.17 3.36
CA MET A 51 13.46 -7.56 2.35
C MET A 51 12.23 -8.45 2.17
N ILE A 52 11.08 -7.80 2.06
CA ILE A 52 9.79 -8.45 1.91
C ILE A 52 9.23 -8.12 0.54
N LYS A 53 8.65 -9.13 -0.09
CA LYS A 53 7.86 -8.98 -1.30
C LYS A 53 6.50 -9.64 -1.10
N ALA A 54 5.43 -8.96 -1.49
CA ALA A 54 4.09 -9.51 -1.55
C ALA A 54 3.55 -9.41 -2.99
N SER A 55 2.76 -10.39 -3.40
CA SER A 55 1.95 -10.37 -4.62
C SER A 55 0.49 -10.61 -4.24
N ALA A 56 -0.41 -9.85 -4.83
CA ALA A 56 -1.84 -10.11 -4.81
C ALA A 56 -2.40 -10.07 -6.24
N ILE A 57 -3.27 -11.02 -6.54
CA ILE A 57 -3.97 -11.12 -7.82
C ILE A 57 -5.42 -10.72 -7.62
N TYR A 58 -5.88 -9.75 -8.40
CA TYR A 58 -7.28 -9.36 -8.49
C TYR A 58 -7.80 -9.82 -9.85
N LYS A 59 -8.83 -10.68 -9.88
CA LYS A 59 -9.31 -11.31 -11.13
C LYS A 59 -10.11 -10.37 -12.01
N ASP A 60 -10.83 -9.43 -11.40
CA ASP A 60 -11.83 -8.59 -12.07
C ASP A 60 -11.56 -7.08 -11.89
N ILE A 61 -10.40 -6.73 -11.34
CA ILE A 61 -10.01 -5.32 -11.11
C ILE A 61 -8.90 -4.95 -12.08
N PRO A 62 -9.12 -3.96 -12.96
CA PRO A 62 -8.10 -3.54 -13.91
C PRO A 62 -6.97 -2.74 -13.22
N PRO A 63 -5.74 -2.72 -13.78
CA PRO A 63 -4.56 -2.11 -13.16
C PRO A 63 -4.67 -0.62 -12.81
N ASP A 64 -5.40 0.15 -13.61
CA ASP A 64 -5.65 1.58 -13.45
C ASP A 64 -6.43 1.87 -12.17
N ILE A 65 -7.49 1.12 -11.91
CA ILE A 65 -8.29 1.26 -10.68
C ILE A 65 -7.43 0.97 -9.44
N VAL A 66 -6.56 -0.04 -9.50
CA VAL A 66 -5.64 -0.32 -8.39
C VAL A 66 -4.63 0.80 -8.19
N PHE A 67 -4.12 1.37 -9.29
CA PHE A 67 -3.20 2.50 -9.24
C PHE A 67 -3.86 3.71 -8.55
N ASP A 68 -5.09 4.06 -8.95
CA ASP A 68 -5.83 5.18 -8.37
C ASP A 68 -6.07 4.99 -6.87
N VAL A 69 -6.50 3.80 -6.46
CA VAL A 69 -6.74 3.46 -5.05
C VAL A 69 -5.46 3.57 -4.19
N LEU A 70 -4.30 3.21 -4.75
CA LEU A 70 -3.02 3.29 -4.04
C LEU A 70 -2.50 4.72 -3.89
N GLN A 71 -2.81 5.59 -4.86
CA GLN A 71 -2.37 6.99 -4.86
C GLN A 71 -3.34 7.92 -4.11
N ASP A 72 -4.60 7.51 -3.93
CA ASP A 72 -5.59 8.29 -3.19
C ASP A 72 -5.32 8.29 -1.69
N SER A 73 -4.69 9.36 -1.21
CA SER A 73 -4.38 9.56 0.21
C SER A 73 -5.60 9.69 1.11
N GLU A 74 -6.72 10.22 0.61
CA GLU A 74 -7.93 10.43 1.40
C GLU A 74 -8.66 9.10 1.57
N TYR A 75 -8.81 8.35 0.47
CA TYR A 75 -9.38 7.01 0.50
C TYR A 75 -8.51 6.04 1.30
N ARG A 76 -7.18 6.21 1.29
CA ARG A 76 -6.26 5.40 2.09
C ARG A 76 -6.56 5.44 3.58
N SER A 77 -7.01 6.58 4.11
CA SER A 77 -7.41 6.68 5.52
C SER A 77 -8.62 5.81 5.88
N LYS A 78 -9.46 5.45 4.90
CA LYS A 78 -10.66 4.63 5.12
C LYS A 78 -10.31 3.15 5.28
N TRP A 79 -9.39 2.64 4.46
CA TRP A 79 -9.06 1.20 4.44
C TRP A 79 -7.78 0.85 5.23
N ASP A 80 -6.81 1.76 5.32
CA ASP A 80 -5.57 1.56 6.07
C ASP A 80 -5.73 2.03 7.52
N LYS A 81 -6.14 1.10 8.39
CA LYS A 81 -6.29 1.33 9.85
C LYS A 81 -5.03 1.88 10.52
N TYR A 82 -3.84 1.60 9.97
CA TYR A 82 -2.57 2.00 10.55
C TYR A 82 -2.01 3.27 9.91
N MET A 83 -2.70 3.83 8.92
CA MET A 83 -2.38 5.14 8.36
C MET A 83 -2.55 6.18 9.45
N THR A 84 -1.42 6.72 9.92
CA THR A 84 -1.40 7.84 10.84
C THR A 84 -1.40 9.13 10.04
N LYS A 85 -2.06 10.17 10.57
CA LYS A 85 -1.94 11.51 9.97
C LYS A 85 -0.46 11.89 9.97
N GLN A 86 -0.02 12.46 8.85
CA GLN A 86 1.36 12.82 8.63
C GLN A 86 1.71 14.07 9.44
N ASP A 87 1.95 13.90 10.73
CA ASP A 87 2.40 14.98 11.62
C ASP A 87 3.93 15.00 11.63
N TYR A 88 4.51 16.03 11.01
CA TYR A 88 5.93 16.40 11.15
C TYR A 88 5.99 17.58 12.13
N PRO A 89 6.75 17.52 13.26
CA PRO A 89 8.04 16.86 13.49
C PRO A 89 7.96 15.68 14.50
N PRO A 90 9.07 14.95 14.86
CA PRO A 90 8.95 13.70 15.59
C PRO A 90 8.41 13.90 17.02
N ASN A 91 7.30 13.26 17.32
CA ASN A 91 6.74 13.18 18.67
C ASN A 91 7.71 12.42 19.58
N LYS A 92 7.95 12.91 20.81
CA LYS A 92 8.88 12.31 21.81
C LYS A 92 8.64 10.81 22.08
N ASN A 93 7.44 10.31 21.77
CA ASN A 93 7.04 8.92 21.99
C ASN A 93 7.12 8.02 20.73
N HIS A 94 7.74 8.49 19.63
CA HIS A 94 7.81 7.76 18.36
C HIS A 94 9.26 7.60 17.89
N VAL A 95 9.57 6.43 17.32
CA VAL A 95 10.86 6.15 16.66
C VAL A 95 10.68 6.36 15.16
N ARG A 96 11.56 7.16 14.55
CA ARG A 96 11.58 7.35 13.09
C ARG A 96 12.34 6.19 12.44
N GLY A 97 11.61 5.28 11.81
CA GLY A 97 12.19 4.27 10.91
C GLY A 97 12.73 4.89 9.63
N ASN A 98 13.56 4.13 8.91
CA ASN A 98 14.11 4.47 7.61
C ASN A 98 13.62 3.46 6.57
N VAL A 99 12.95 3.96 5.53
CA VAL A 99 12.57 3.14 4.38
C VAL A 99 13.74 3.13 3.41
N ILE A 100 14.39 1.98 3.25
CA ILE A 100 15.54 1.81 2.36
C ILE A 100 15.06 1.66 0.91
N LEU A 101 14.00 0.87 0.72
CA LEU A 101 13.31 0.68 -0.55
C LEU A 101 11.84 0.36 -0.27
N SER A 102 10.91 1.05 -0.91
CA SER A 102 9.52 0.64 -0.97
C SER A 102 8.95 0.95 -2.33
N GLY A 103 8.19 0.03 -2.92
CA GLY A 103 7.61 0.26 -4.23
C GLY A 103 6.47 -0.69 -4.55
N TYR A 104 5.62 -0.25 -5.47
CA TYR A 104 4.57 -1.06 -6.06
C TYR A 104 4.89 -1.32 -7.52
N TYR A 105 4.60 -2.53 -8.00
CA TYR A 105 4.63 -2.88 -9.41
C TYR A 105 3.30 -3.53 -9.77
N ILE A 106 2.53 -2.86 -10.62
CA ILE A 106 1.19 -3.28 -11.03
C ILE A 106 1.28 -3.74 -12.48
N ARG A 107 0.67 -4.89 -12.79
CA ARG A 107 0.54 -5.38 -14.18
C ARG A 107 -0.82 -5.98 -14.44
N ALA A 108 -1.24 -5.99 -15.71
CA ALA A 108 -2.40 -6.76 -16.14
C ALA A 108 -2.14 -8.26 -16.00
N LYS A 109 -3.18 -9.02 -15.64
CA LYS A 109 -3.15 -10.49 -15.54
C LYS A 109 -4.53 -11.06 -15.87
N GLY A 110 -4.69 -11.55 -17.10
CA GLY A 110 -6.01 -11.92 -17.61
C GLY A 110 -6.91 -10.70 -17.71
N ASP A 111 -8.16 -10.82 -17.25
CA ASP A 111 -9.14 -9.73 -17.20
C ASP A 111 -8.96 -8.79 -16.00
N GLY A 112 -8.00 -9.08 -15.12
CA GLY A 112 -7.72 -8.31 -13.91
C GLY A 112 -6.27 -7.86 -13.82
N SER A 113 -5.78 -7.78 -12.59
CA SER A 113 -4.47 -7.21 -12.28
C SER A 113 -3.70 -8.04 -11.25
N GLU A 114 -2.39 -7.86 -11.27
CA GLU A 114 -1.50 -8.37 -10.24
C GLU A 114 -0.66 -7.22 -9.70
N VAL A 115 -0.67 -7.09 -8.38
CA VAL A 115 0.05 -6.06 -7.66
C VAL A 115 1.16 -6.71 -6.86
N PHE A 116 2.38 -6.24 -7.11
CA PHE A 116 3.52 -6.54 -6.28
C PHE A 116 3.82 -5.35 -5.37
N TYR A 117 4.15 -5.65 -4.11
CA TYR A 117 4.68 -4.70 -3.16
C TYR A 117 6.04 -5.20 -2.69
N VAL A 118 7.07 -4.37 -2.79
CA VAL A 118 8.40 -4.66 -2.24
C VAL A 118 8.73 -3.64 -1.17
N SER A 119 9.31 -4.11 -0.06
CA SER A 119 9.64 -3.27 1.08
C SER A 119 10.90 -3.76 1.76
N HIS A 120 11.81 -2.83 2.02
CA HIS A 120 13.00 -2.99 2.83
C HIS A 120 13.06 -1.80 3.79
N VAL A 121 12.81 -2.06 5.07
CA VAL A 121 12.66 -1.03 6.09
C VAL A 121 13.56 -1.35 7.26
N ASP A 122 14.28 -0.33 7.74
CA ASP A 122 14.93 -0.33 9.03
C ASP A 122 14.02 0.40 10.02
N PRO A 123 13.26 -0.31 10.88
CA PRO A 123 12.36 0.34 11.83
C PRO A 123 13.11 1.18 12.89
N ARG A 124 14.43 1.01 13.02
CA ARG A 124 15.28 1.57 14.06
C ARG A 124 14.78 1.24 15.49
N GLY A 125 15.45 1.79 16.49
CA GLY A 125 15.07 1.62 17.89
C GLY A 125 15.72 0.40 18.55
N LYS A 126 15.06 -0.14 19.58
CA LYS A 126 15.61 -1.18 20.48
C LYS A 126 15.03 -2.58 20.23
N LEU A 127 14.33 -2.79 19.13
CA LEU A 127 13.75 -4.10 18.79
C LEU A 127 14.84 -5.04 18.26
N PRO A 128 14.98 -6.26 18.80
CA PRO A 128 15.91 -7.24 18.26
C PRO A 128 15.57 -7.60 16.81
N THR A 129 16.58 -7.75 15.96
CA THR A 129 16.42 -8.07 14.53
C THR A 129 15.61 -9.34 14.28
N TRP A 130 15.80 -10.39 15.09
CA TRP A 130 15.04 -11.64 14.96
C TRP A 130 13.53 -11.44 15.16
N PHE A 131 13.15 -10.46 15.99
CA PHE A 131 11.75 -10.13 16.27
C PHE A 131 11.13 -9.35 15.11
N VAL A 132 11.88 -8.38 14.56
CA VAL A 132 11.48 -7.64 13.35
C VAL A 132 11.24 -8.60 12.19
N ASN A 133 12.22 -9.46 11.89
CA ASN A 133 12.15 -10.43 10.80
C ASN A 133 11.02 -11.47 10.94
N ARG A 134 10.49 -11.66 12.16
CA ARG A 134 9.34 -12.56 12.42
C ARG A 134 7.98 -11.86 12.26
N ILE A 135 7.91 -10.55 12.48
CA ILE A 135 6.68 -9.74 12.35
C ILE A 135 6.55 -9.15 10.95
N ASP A 136 7.64 -9.04 10.20
CA ASP A 136 7.70 -8.51 8.83
C ASP A 136 6.92 -9.33 7.79
N MET A 137 6.09 -10.29 8.23
CA MET A 137 5.01 -10.76 7.39
C MET A 137 4.07 -9.57 7.15
N PRO A 138 3.93 -9.07 5.90
CA PRO A 138 3.08 -7.95 5.59
C PRO A 138 1.66 -8.31 5.98
N ARG A 139 1.20 -7.73 7.10
CA ARG A 139 -0.21 -7.73 7.51
C ARG A 139 -0.98 -6.67 6.73
N ILE A 140 -0.65 -6.51 5.45
CA ILE A 140 -1.46 -5.74 4.52
C ILE A 140 -2.65 -6.64 4.23
N ASP A 141 -3.79 -6.33 4.85
CA ASP A 141 -5.05 -7.01 4.60
C ASP A 141 -5.56 -6.53 3.22
N LEU A 142 -4.92 -7.02 2.16
CA LEU A 142 -5.22 -6.65 0.77
C LEU A 142 -6.69 -6.94 0.40
N LYS A 143 -7.36 -7.80 1.16
CA LYS A 143 -8.82 -8.02 1.04
C LYS A 143 -9.67 -6.82 1.45
N LYS A 144 -9.16 -5.93 2.30
CA LYS A 144 -9.84 -4.66 2.65
C LYS A 144 -9.58 -3.56 1.62
N CYS A 145 -8.66 -3.79 0.69
CA CYS A 145 -8.41 -2.91 -0.45
C CYS A 145 -9.45 -3.14 -1.56
N GLU A 146 -10.10 -4.32 -1.57
CA GLU A 146 -11.33 -4.51 -2.33
C GLU A 146 -12.37 -3.56 -1.74
N ARG A 147 -12.80 -2.56 -2.53
CA ARG A 147 -13.91 -1.68 -2.20
C ARG A 147 -15.10 -2.59 -1.88
N SER A 148 -15.44 -2.74 -0.60
CA SER A 148 -16.73 -3.30 -0.22
C SER A 148 -17.77 -2.52 -0.99
N GLU A 149 -18.71 -3.21 -1.64
CA GLU A 149 -19.79 -2.66 -2.45
C GLU A 149 -20.59 -1.58 -1.70
N GLU A 150 -20.06 -0.37 -1.60
CA GLU A 150 -20.84 0.83 -1.36
C GLU A 150 -21.36 1.22 -2.73
N ARG A 151 -22.45 0.55 -3.10
CA ARG A 151 -23.41 1.05 -4.07
C ARG A 151 -23.86 2.40 -3.53
N GLN A 152 -23.16 3.48 -3.88
CA GLN A 152 -23.72 4.81 -3.75
C GLN A 152 -24.98 4.78 -4.61
N GLU A 153 -26.14 4.70 -3.96
CA GLU A 153 -27.40 5.06 -4.59
C GLU A 153 -27.20 6.47 -5.13
N ILE A 154 -27.23 6.61 -6.45
CA ILE A 154 -27.32 7.89 -7.11
C ILE A 154 -28.66 8.46 -6.65
N VAL A 155 -28.64 9.39 -5.70
CA VAL A 155 -29.81 10.17 -5.33
C VAL A 155 -30.12 11.05 -6.53
N ASP A 156 -31.16 10.66 -7.28
CA ASP A 156 -31.70 11.41 -8.40
C ASP A 156 -32.42 12.66 -7.86
N GLU A 157 -31.67 13.74 -7.66
CA GLU A 157 -32.19 15.04 -7.22
C GLU A 157 -33.14 15.71 -8.24
N SER A 158 -33.40 15.10 -9.40
CA SER A 158 -34.34 15.63 -10.39
C SER A 158 -35.83 15.51 -10.01
N LYS A 159 -36.15 14.89 -8.86
CA LYS A 159 -37.54 14.73 -8.36
C LYS A 159 -37.89 15.53 -7.10
N ALA A 160 -37.05 16.45 -6.64
CA ALA A 160 -37.43 17.34 -5.56
C ALA A 160 -38.56 18.28 -6.01
N ALA A 161 -39.76 18.09 -5.45
CA ALA A 161 -40.93 18.93 -5.70
C ALA A 161 -40.67 20.38 -5.23
N PRO A 162 -41.24 21.40 -5.90
CA PRO A 162 -41.01 22.79 -5.54
C PRO A 162 -41.60 23.09 -4.15
N GLY A 163 -40.79 23.76 -3.32
CA GLY A 163 -41.15 24.16 -1.96
C GLY A 163 -42.40 25.04 -1.93
N LYS A 164 -43.27 24.78 -0.96
CA LYS A 164 -44.38 25.68 -0.62
C LYS A 164 -43.82 26.88 0.15
N GLU A 165 -44.02 28.07 -0.39
CA GLU A 165 -44.02 29.31 0.39
C GLU A 165 -45.06 29.18 1.50
N SER A 166 -44.64 29.44 2.74
CA SER A 166 -45.52 29.76 3.84
C SER A 166 -45.23 31.20 4.25
N ASP A 167 -46.01 32.12 3.69
CA ASP A 167 -46.36 33.35 4.38
C ASP A 167 -46.92 32.98 5.76
N ASN A 168 -46.49 33.71 6.79
CA ASN A 168 -47.34 34.09 7.91
C ASN A 168 -46.69 35.27 8.62
N GLU A 169 -47.32 36.42 8.41
CA GLU A 169 -47.49 37.51 9.37
C GLU A 169 -47.90 36.94 10.74
N GLU A 170 -47.48 37.60 11.82
CA GLU A 170 -48.38 38.03 12.90
C GLU A 170 -47.60 38.90 13.90
N ASP A 171 -48.06 40.16 13.98
CA ASP A 171 -48.22 41.06 15.14
C ASP A 171 -47.12 41.23 16.20
#